data_AF-A0A3B6MSK5-F1
#
_entry.id   AF-A0A3B6MSK5-F1
#
_cell.length_a   1.000
_cell.length_b   1.000
_cell.length_c   1.000
_cell.angle_alpha   90.00
_cell.angle_beta   90.00
_cell.angle_gamma   90.00
#
_symmetry.space_group_name_H-M   'P 1'
#
loop_
_entity.id
_entity.type
_entity.pdbx_description
1 polymer ?
#
loop_
_entity_poly.entity_id
_entity_poly.type
_entity_poly.pdbx_seq_one_letter_code
_entity_poly.pdbx_strand_id
1 'polypeptide(L)'
;MKLEPGMSALVTGGGSGIGKALCIALAHKGLFVTVVDFSEEHGEQVASLVQKRRNQFHGDSKVPSAIFVKCDVTDADALAAAFGKHVHLYGGLDVCINCAGFVNKSLVYDDTSNGTKTWRRAVNVNLVAVIDGTRIATQIMRSQKKPGAILNFGSVAGLYPMHYEPIYSGTKGGVIMFTRSLAPLKRHGIRVNVICPEFVQTNMGEQVNRILVDALGGFLKMEDVINGAFELIEDESKAGACLWISKRRGMVYWPTSEEEKKYLVYATKSKMTVTKNRFPSIQTPEFFEKITVHMLSHNFRNATRIDRVRLRLPMEPHSALVKIIYAGVNASDVNFTSGRYFSGNAKEASAHLPFDAGFEAVGIVASVGDSVRHIKVGTAVALMTFGSYAEFTVVPAKHLLLVPRPDPEVVAMLTSGLTASISLEKSGQMTSGQVVLVTAAAGGTGQFAVQLAKLAGNKVIATCGGGNKAALLASLGVDRVINYQHEKIKDVLKRSFQEVQI
;
A
#
# COMPACT_ATOMS: atom_id res chain seq x y z
N MET A 1 -20.32 0.15 -8.57
CA MET A 1 -21.53 0.19 -9.40
C MET A 1 -22.22 -1.10 -9.12
N LYS A 2 -23.37 -1.06 -8.47
CA LYS A 2 -24.17 -2.26 -8.29
C LYS A 2 -24.57 -2.78 -9.67
N LEU A 3 -24.41 -4.08 -9.91
CA LEU A 3 -24.91 -4.69 -11.14
C LEU A 3 -26.43 -4.79 -11.05
N GLU A 4 -27.12 -4.19 -12.01
CA GLU A 4 -28.57 -4.11 -12.05
C GLU A 4 -29.11 -4.71 -13.36
N PRO A 5 -30.31 -5.31 -13.33
CA PRO A 5 -30.95 -5.78 -14.55
C PRO A 5 -31.05 -4.67 -15.59
N GLY A 6 -30.70 -5.01 -16.83
CA GLY A 6 -30.77 -4.09 -17.98
C GLY A 6 -29.43 -3.49 -18.37
N MET A 7 -28.39 -3.64 -17.53
CA MET A 7 -27.01 -3.33 -17.90
C MET A 7 -26.47 -4.32 -18.95
N SER A 8 -25.41 -3.92 -19.67
CA SER A 8 -24.78 -4.74 -20.70
C SER A 8 -23.31 -5.07 -20.40
N ALA A 9 -22.90 -6.30 -20.71
CA ALA A 9 -21.55 -6.79 -20.56
C ALA A 9 -21.00 -7.42 -21.85
N LEU A 10 -19.73 -7.19 -22.13
CA LEU A 10 -18.97 -7.88 -23.17
C LEU A 10 -17.86 -8.72 -22.52
N VAL A 11 -17.76 -10.00 -22.89
CA VAL A 11 -16.77 -10.94 -22.33
C VAL A 11 -15.98 -11.59 -23.46
N THR A 12 -14.66 -11.35 -23.51
CA THR A 12 -13.76 -12.06 -24.44
C THR A 12 -13.28 -13.38 -23.84
N GLY A 13 -13.10 -14.40 -24.67
CA GLY A 13 -12.86 -15.77 -24.19
C GLY A 13 -14.08 -16.37 -23.49
N GLY A 14 -15.28 -15.91 -23.86
CA GLY A 14 -16.53 -16.24 -23.18
C GLY A 14 -17.08 -17.64 -23.49
N GLY A 15 -16.50 -18.38 -24.43
CA GLY A 15 -16.98 -19.70 -24.86
C GLY A 15 -16.61 -20.84 -23.90
N SER A 16 -15.59 -20.68 -23.06
CA SER A 16 -15.08 -21.76 -22.21
C SER A 16 -14.57 -21.28 -20.84
N GLY A 17 -14.28 -22.25 -19.96
CA GLY A 17 -13.62 -22.01 -18.67
C GLY A 17 -14.24 -20.89 -17.84
N ILE A 18 -13.38 -19.95 -17.40
CA ILE A 18 -13.77 -18.82 -16.57
C ILE A 18 -14.69 -17.86 -17.31
N GLY A 19 -14.40 -17.54 -18.58
CA GLY A 19 -15.22 -16.63 -19.38
C GLY A 19 -16.66 -17.12 -19.53
N LYS A 20 -16.86 -18.42 -19.82
CA LYS A 20 -18.18 -19.05 -19.84
C LYS A 20 -18.91 -18.90 -18.50
N ALA A 21 -18.21 -19.15 -17.40
CA ALA A 21 -18.79 -19.07 -16.07
C ALA A 21 -19.21 -17.63 -15.71
N LEU A 22 -18.43 -16.62 -16.12
CA LEU A 22 -18.76 -15.21 -15.97
C LEU A 22 -19.95 -14.79 -16.84
N CYS A 23 -20.01 -15.19 -18.11
CA CYS A 23 -21.17 -14.93 -18.97
C CYS A 23 -22.47 -15.42 -18.31
N ILE A 24 -22.43 -16.63 -17.76
CA ILE A 24 -23.53 -17.24 -17.03
C ILE A 24 -23.88 -16.45 -15.76
N ALA A 25 -22.88 -16.07 -14.96
CA ALA A 25 -23.11 -15.37 -13.69
C ALA A 25 -23.65 -13.94 -13.91
N LEU A 26 -23.18 -13.24 -14.94
CA LEU A 26 -23.70 -11.92 -15.33
C LEU A 26 -25.17 -12.01 -15.74
N ALA A 27 -25.53 -13.06 -16.48
CA ALA A 27 -26.92 -13.31 -16.86
C ALA A 27 -27.84 -13.55 -15.65
N HIS A 28 -27.35 -14.20 -14.60
CA HIS A 28 -28.11 -14.39 -13.34
C HIS A 28 -28.38 -13.07 -12.62
N LYS A 29 -27.59 -12.03 -12.88
CA LYS A 29 -27.82 -10.66 -12.39
C LYS A 29 -28.68 -9.82 -13.35
N GLY A 30 -29.18 -10.41 -14.44
CA GLY A 30 -30.03 -9.73 -15.42
C GLY A 30 -29.26 -8.85 -16.40
N LEU A 31 -27.98 -9.13 -16.69
CA LEU A 31 -27.24 -8.38 -17.70
C LEU A 31 -27.46 -8.95 -19.11
N PHE A 32 -27.45 -8.06 -20.10
CA PHE A 32 -27.30 -8.41 -21.51
C PHE A 32 -25.84 -8.79 -21.78
N VAL A 33 -25.57 -9.94 -22.39
CA VAL A 33 -24.19 -10.45 -22.53
C VAL A 33 -23.80 -10.65 -24.00
N THR A 34 -22.69 -10.04 -24.41
CA THR A 34 -22.01 -10.40 -25.66
C THR A 34 -20.88 -11.37 -25.35
N VAL A 35 -21.02 -12.60 -25.84
CA VAL A 35 -20.00 -13.65 -25.77
C VAL A 35 -19.08 -13.49 -26.97
N VAL A 36 -17.82 -13.11 -26.74
CA VAL A 36 -16.79 -13.00 -27.77
C VAL A 36 -15.81 -14.16 -27.62
N ASP A 37 -15.67 -15.00 -28.64
CA ASP A 37 -14.78 -16.16 -28.61
C ASP A 37 -14.28 -16.54 -30.01
N PHE A 38 -13.16 -17.25 -30.06
CA PHE A 38 -12.61 -17.80 -31.31
C PHE A 38 -13.37 -19.04 -31.76
N SER A 39 -13.83 -19.86 -30.81
CA SER A 39 -14.61 -21.08 -31.08
C SER A 39 -16.08 -20.73 -31.28
N GLU A 40 -16.55 -20.93 -32.52
CA GLU A 40 -17.95 -20.73 -32.91
C GLU A 40 -18.89 -21.65 -32.14
N GLU A 41 -18.60 -22.95 -32.15
CA GLU A 41 -19.39 -23.96 -31.43
C GLU A 41 -19.55 -23.63 -29.94
N HIS A 42 -18.45 -23.40 -29.21
CA HIS A 42 -18.52 -23.10 -27.79
C HIS A 42 -19.20 -21.76 -27.52
N GLY A 43 -18.93 -20.75 -28.34
CA GLY A 43 -19.52 -19.43 -28.21
C GLY A 43 -21.05 -19.45 -28.38
N GLU A 44 -21.56 -20.13 -29.40
CA GLU A 44 -23.00 -20.31 -29.64
C GLU A 44 -23.69 -21.10 -28.53
N GLN A 45 -23.03 -22.15 -28.03
CA GLN A 45 -23.53 -22.93 -26.89
C GLN A 45 -23.67 -22.06 -25.64
N VAL A 46 -22.67 -21.22 -25.33
CA VAL A 46 -22.73 -20.32 -24.16
C VAL A 46 -23.78 -19.23 -24.35
N ALA A 47 -23.86 -18.61 -25.52
CA ALA A 47 -24.90 -17.61 -25.80
C ALA A 47 -26.30 -18.22 -25.64
N SER A 48 -26.51 -19.45 -26.12
CA SER A 48 -27.77 -20.18 -25.94
C SER A 48 -28.08 -20.48 -24.46
N LEU A 49 -27.08 -20.86 -23.67
CA LEU A 49 -27.22 -21.10 -22.23
C LEU A 49 -27.56 -19.82 -21.46
N VAL A 50 -26.94 -18.70 -21.83
CA VAL A 50 -27.27 -17.39 -21.26
C VAL A 50 -28.69 -16.99 -21.65
N GLN A 51 -29.05 -17.14 -22.93
CA GLN A 51 -30.38 -16.84 -23.44
C GLN A 51 -31.48 -17.66 -22.76
N LYS A 52 -31.23 -18.92 -22.41
CA LYS A 52 -32.22 -19.74 -21.67
C LYS A 52 -32.49 -19.23 -20.25
N ARG A 53 -31.54 -18.52 -19.64
CA ARG A 53 -31.68 -17.96 -18.29
C ARG A 53 -32.43 -16.62 -18.24
N ARG A 54 -32.83 -16.10 -19.41
CA ARG A 54 -33.59 -14.86 -19.68
C ARG A 54 -34.85 -14.64 -18.84
N ASN A 55 -35.58 -15.71 -18.52
CA ASN A 55 -36.99 -15.61 -18.14
C ASN A 55 -37.27 -15.00 -16.76
N GLN A 56 -36.25 -14.68 -15.97
CA GLN A 56 -36.43 -14.13 -14.62
C GLN A 56 -36.42 -12.60 -14.55
N PHE A 57 -35.87 -11.90 -15.54
CA PHE A 57 -35.62 -10.45 -15.43
C PHE A 57 -36.13 -9.59 -16.59
N HIS A 58 -36.25 -10.13 -17.81
CA HIS A 58 -36.39 -9.30 -19.02
C HIS A 58 -37.70 -9.46 -19.80
N GLY A 59 -38.65 -10.26 -19.32
CA GLY A 59 -39.94 -10.48 -19.97
C GLY A 59 -39.83 -10.85 -21.46
N ASP A 60 -40.83 -10.47 -22.26
CA ASP A 60 -40.84 -10.62 -23.73
C ASP A 60 -40.10 -9.48 -24.46
N SER A 61 -38.91 -9.11 -23.97
CA SER A 61 -38.05 -8.18 -24.71
C SER A 61 -37.68 -8.74 -26.09
N LYS A 62 -37.85 -7.92 -27.14
CA LYS A 62 -37.41 -8.23 -28.50
C LYS A 62 -35.88 -8.23 -28.66
N VAL A 63 -35.15 -7.67 -27.70
CA VAL A 63 -33.69 -7.65 -27.67
C VAL A 63 -33.19 -8.94 -27.02
N PRO A 64 -32.30 -9.72 -27.67
CA PRO A 64 -31.81 -10.96 -27.08
C PRO A 64 -30.96 -10.66 -25.82
N SER A 65 -31.14 -11.44 -24.75
CA SER A 65 -30.33 -11.33 -23.53
C SER A 65 -28.86 -11.71 -23.74
N ALA A 66 -28.54 -12.47 -24.80
CA ALA A 66 -27.18 -12.69 -25.22
C ALA A 66 -27.02 -12.84 -26.72
N ILE A 67 -25.83 -12.47 -27.20
CA ILE A 67 -25.36 -12.73 -28.56
C ILE A 67 -23.97 -13.34 -28.53
N PHE A 68 -23.65 -14.12 -29.56
CA PHE A 68 -22.29 -14.58 -29.83
C PHE A 68 -21.66 -13.76 -30.97
N VAL A 69 -20.36 -13.49 -30.85
CA VAL A 69 -19.52 -12.91 -31.90
C VAL A 69 -18.22 -13.71 -32.01
N LYS A 70 -18.03 -14.37 -33.15
CA LYS A 70 -16.77 -15.04 -33.51
C LYS A 70 -15.69 -13.99 -33.72
N CYS A 71 -14.59 -14.09 -32.98
CA CYS A 71 -13.51 -13.11 -33.04
C CYS A 71 -12.20 -13.75 -32.58
N ASP A 72 -11.16 -13.67 -33.41
CA ASP A 72 -9.78 -13.77 -32.92
C ASP A 72 -9.42 -12.41 -32.31
N VAL A 73 -9.22 -12.37 -31.00
CA VAL A 73 -8.93 -11.12 -30.28
C VAL A 73 -7.60 -10.47 -30.68
N THR A 74 -6.76 -11.18 -31.45
CA THR A 74 -5.53 -10.61 -32.03
C THR A 74 -5.77 -9.82 -33.32
N ASP A 75 -6.97 -9.90 -33.89
CA ASP A 75 -7.44 -9.04 -34.98
C ASP A 75 -8.15 -7.82 -34.40
N ALA A 76 -7.47 -6.68 -34.45
CA ALA A 76 -7.94 -5.43 -33.87
C ALA A 76 -9.25 -4.92 -34.50
N ASP A 77 -9.44 -5.14 -35.81
CA ASP A 77 -10.63 -4.69 -36.54
C ASP A 77 -11.82 -5.59 -36.20
N ALA A 78 -11.61 -6.91 -36.16
CA ALA A 78 -12.64 -7.85 -35.73
C ALA A 78 -13.06 -7.60 -34.27
N LEU A 79 -12.11 -7.29 -33.39
CA LEU A 79 -12.40 -6.94 -32.00
C LEU A 79 -13.21 -5.64 -31.92
N ALA A 80 -12.81 -4.59 -32.65
CA ALA A 80 -13.55 -3.34 -32.70
C ALA A 80 -14.98 -3.53 -33.24
N ALA A 81 -15.15 -4.37 -34.28
CA ALA A 81 -16.46 -4.72 -34.82
C ALA A 81 -17.34 -5.46 -33.79
N ALA A 82 -16.77 -6.33 -32.95
CA ALA A 82 -17.49 -7.01 -31.87
C ALA A 82 -18.03 -6.01 -30.83
N PHE A 83 -17.20 -5.04 -30.41
CA PHE A 83 -17.65 -3.94 -29.55
C PHE A 83 -18.72 -3.07 -30.21
N GLY A 84 -18.56 -2.75 -31.50
CA GLY A 84 -19.55 -2.01 -32.28
C GLY A 84 -20.91 -2.71 -32.32
N LYS A 85 -20.92 -4.02 -32.55
CA LYS A 85 -22.15 -4.84 -32.54
C LYS A 85 -22.81 -4.86 -31.16
N HIS A 86 -22.02 -4.96 -30.09
CA HIS A 86 -22.52 -4.87 -28.72
C HIS A 86 -23.23 -3.52 -28.46
N VAL A 87 -22.55 -2.41 -28.75
CA VAL A 87 -23.10 -1.06 -28.52
C VAL A 87 -24.32 -0.80 -29.40
N HIS A 88 -24.31 -1.23 -30.66
CA HIS A 88 -25.45 -1.08 -31.55
C HIS A 88 -26.70 -1.78 -31.00
N LEU A 89 -26.54 -2.98 -30.43
CA LEU A 89 -27.67 -3.78 -29.95
C LEU A 89 -28.17 -3.36 -28.57
N TYR A 90 -27.27 -3.03 -27.64
CA TYR A 90 -27.62 -2.75 -26.25
C TYR A 90 -27.55 -1.26 -25.87
N GLY A 91 -27.19 -0.39 -26.82
CA GLY A 91 -27.13 1.07 -26.62
C GLY A 91 -25.91 1.56 -25.82
N GLY A 92 -25.16 0.68 -25.18
CA GLY A 92 -23.98 1.03 -24.40
C GLY A 92 -23.19 -0.15 -23.89
N LEU A 93 -22.18 0.15 -23.07
CA LEU A 93 -21.30 -0.83 -22.45
C LEU A 93 -21.11 -0.48 -20.97
N ASP A 94 -21.66 -1.30 -20.08
CA ASP A 94 -21.50 -1.13 -18.63
C ASP A 94 -20.28 -1.89 -18.09
N VAL A 95 -20.08 -3.12 -18.58
CA VAL A 95 -19.03 -4.02 -18.13
C VAL A 95 -18.24 -4.60 -19.30
N CYS A 96 -16.91 -4.51 -19.27
CA CYS A 96 -16.04 -5.22 -20.19
C CYS A 96 -15.16 -6.20 -19.42
N ILE A 97 -15.13 -7.46 -19.83
CA ILE A 97 -14.25 -8.47 -19.23
C ILE A 97 -13.31 -9.02 -20.31
N ASN A 98 -12.03 -8.68 -20.18
CA ASN A 98 -10.98 -9.23 -21.03
C ASN A 98 -10.46 -10.54 -20.41
N CYS A 99 -11.07 -11.68 -20.77
CA CYS A 99 -10.78 -12.99 -20.20
C CYS A 99 -10.08 -13.97 -21.17
N ALA A 100 -10.01 -13.65 -22.46
CA ALA A 100 -9.29 -14.48 -23.43
C ALA A 100 -7.82 -14.69 -23.01
N GLY A 101 -7.31 -15.90 -23.25
CA GLY A 101 -5.96 -16.28 -22.84
C GLY A 101 -5.40 -17.44 -23.63
N PHE A 102 -4.07 -17.50 -23.70
CA PHE A 102 -3.30 -18.52 -24.39
C PHE A 102 -2.05 -18.87 -23.56
N VAL A 103 -1.79 -20.17 -23.38
CA VAL A 103 -0.55 -20.65 -22.75
C VAL A 103 0.33 -21.24 -23.84
N ASN A 104 1.60 -20.82 -23.86
CA ASN A 104 2.56 -21.35 -24.79
C ASN A 104 2.99 -22.76 -24.37
N LYS A 105 3.08 -23.70 -25.31
CA LYS A 105 3.49 -25.08 -25.00
C LYS A 105 5.00 -25.30 -24.99
N SER A 106 5.76 -24.40 -25.61
CA SER A 106 7.22 -24.50 -25.72
C SER A 106 7.93 -23.58 -24.73
N LEU A 107 9.05 -24.04 -24.18
CA LEU A 107 9.95 -23.20 -23.40
C LEU A 107 10.67 -22.23 -24.34
N VAL A 108 10.99 -21.04 -23.83
CA VAL A 108 11.51 -19.94 -24.68
C VAL A 108 12.84 -20.30 -25.36
N TYR A 109 13.65 -21.15 -24.74
CA TYR A 109 14.94 -21.60 -25.26
C TYR A 109 14.85 -22.82 -26.18
N ASP A 110 13.71 -23.52 -26.19
CA ASP A 110 13.46 -24.68 -27.06
C ASP A 110 12.67 -24.30 -28.32
N ASP A 111 12.12 -23.07 -28.38
CA ASP A 111 11.29 -22.61 -29.48
C ASP A 111 12.14 -22.09 -30.66
N THR A 112 12.23 -22.88 -31.73
CA THR A 112 12.91 -22.53 -32.98
C THR A 112 11.98 -21.91 -34.03
N SER A 113 10.70 -21.68 -33.70
CA SER A 113 9.71 -21.14 -34.62
C SER A 113 9.82 -19.61 -34.77
N ASN A 114 9.12 -19.06 -35.77
CA ASN A 114 8.99 -17.60 -35.92
C ASN A 114 8.12 -16.92 -34.85
N GLY A 115 7.54 -17.70 -33.92
CA GLY A 115 6.74 -17.21 -32.81
C GLY A 115 5.24 -17.07 -33.10
N THR A 116 4.81 -17.08 -34.37
CA THR A 116 3.43 -16.72 -34.77
C THR A 116 2.36 -17.61 -34.13
N LYS A 117 2.67 -18.88 -33.86
CA LYS A 117 1.78 -19.84 -33.19
C LYS A 117 2.17 -20.13 -31.74
N THR A 118 3.25 -19.52 -31.25
CA THR A 118 3.84 -19.80 -29.94
C THR A 118 3.96 -18.51 -29.11
N TRP A 119 5.16 -17.98 -28.88
CA TRP A 119 5.39 -16.86 -27.97
C TRP A 119 4.78 -15.54 -28.48
N ARG A 120 4.80 -15.25 -29.79
CA ARG A 120 4.14 -14.04 -30.33
C ARG A 120 2.63 -14.14 -30.17
N ARG A 121 2.05 -15.33 -30.39
CA ARG A 121 0.62 -15.55 -30.14
C ARG A 121 0.29 -15.32 -28.68
N ALA A 122 1.11 -15.82 -27.76
CA ALA A 122 0.92 -15.58 -26.33
C ALA A 122 0.95 -14.08 -25.99
N VAL A 123 1.91 -13.31 -26.53
CA VAL A 123 1.98 -11.85 -26.35
C VAL A 123 0.75 -11.15 -26.93
N ASN A 124 0.36 -11.51 -28.15
CA ASN A 124 -0.76 -10.87 -28.83
C ASN A 124 -2.09 -11.15 -28.13
N VAL A 125 -2.35 -12.40 -27.74
CA VAL A 125 -3.60 -12.79 -27.06
C VAL A 125 -3.63 -12.28 -25.61
N ASN A 126 -2.56 -12.48 -24.84
CA ASN A 126 -2.60 -12.22 -23.40
C ASN A 126 -2.39 -10.76 -23.02
N LEU A 127 -1.71 -9.98 -23.86
CA LEU A 127 -1.35 -8.59 -23.55
C LEU A 127 -1.92 -7.60 -24.56
N VAL A 128 -1.59 -7.74 -25.85
CA VAL A 128 -2.01 -6.76 -26.87
C VAL A 128 -3.53 -6.68 -26.98
N ALA A 129 -4.20 -7.82 -27.09
CA ALA A 129 -5.66 -7.89 -27.14
C ALA A 129 -6.35 -7.33 -25.88
N VAL A 130 -5.73 -7.50 -24.70
CA VAL A 130 -6.24 -6.91 -23.44
C VAL A 130 -6.12 -5.38 -23.46
N ILE A 131 -5.00 -4.87 -23.98
CA ILE A 131 -4.79 -3.42 -24.17
C ILE A 131 -5.83 -2.87 -25.15
N ASP A 132 -6.03 -3.52 -26.29
CA ASP A 132 -7.02 -3.09 -27.30
C ASP A 132 -8.45 -3.14 -26.77
N GLY A 133 -8.85 -4.25 -26.15
CA GLY A 133 -10.18 -4.37 -25.53
C GLY A 133 -10.42 -3.32 -24.46
N THR A 134 -9.44 -3.07 -23.59
CA THR A 134 -9.51 -2.01 -22.56
C THR A 134 -9.59 -0.61 -23.18
N ARG A 135 -8.82 -0.35 -24.25
CA ARG A 135 -8.81 0.92 -24.97
C ARG A 135 -10.16 1.21 -25.62
N ILE A 136 -10.71 0.24 -26.35
CA ILE A 136 -12.01 0.36 -27.02
C ILE A 136 -13.14 0.56 -25.99
N ALA A 137 -13.18 -0.26 -24.94
CA ALA A 137 -14.16 -0.13 -23.86
C ALA A 137 -14.10 1.25 -23.20
N THR A 138 -12.88 1.75 -22.91
CA THR A 138 -12.69 3.09 -22.34
C THR A 138 -13.18 4.19 -23.28
N GLN A 139 -12.91 4.08 -24.59
CA GLN A 139 -13.37 5.05 -25.59
C GLN A 139 -14.90 5.10 -25.66
N ILE A 140 -15.57 3.95 -25.64
CA ILE A 140 -17.04 3.83 -25.62
C ILE A 140 -17.62 4.46 -24.35
N MET A 141 -17.14 4.05 -23.17
CA MET A 141 -17.65 4.56 -21.90
C MET A 141 -17.47 6.08 -21.78
N ARG A 142 -16.33 6.62 -22.26
CA ARG A 142 -16.08 8.07 -22.29
C ARG A 142 -16.98 8.81 -23.27
N SER A 143 -17.19 8.28 -24.48
CA SER A 143 -18.05 8.94 -25.47
C SER A 143 -19.51 9.00 -25.01
N GLN A 144 -19.95 7.96 -24.30
CA GLN A 144 -21.28 7.88 -23.70
C GLN A 144 -21.43 8.68 -22.39
N LYS A 145 -20.33 9.19 -21.82
CA LYS A 145 -20.28 9.85 -20.50
C LYS A 145 -20.93 9.00 -19.40
N LYS A 146 -20.88 7.68 -19.54
CA LYS A 146 -21.51 6.71 -18.63
C LYS A 146 -20.42 6.05 -17.77
N PRO A 147 -20.61 5.93 -16.45
CA PRO A 147 -19.71 5.15 -15.62
C PRO A 147 -19.66 3.69 -16.11
N GLY A 148 -18.53 3.02 -15.88
CA GLY A 148 -18.38 1.63 -16.31
C GLY A 148 -17.24 0.91 -15.60
N ALA A 149 -17.23 -0.42 -15.73
CA ALA A 149 -16.24 -1.30 -15.12
C ALA A 149 -15.55 -2.16 -16.19
N ILE A 150 -14.22 -2.18 -16.17
CA ILE A 150 -13.40 -3.04 -17.01
C ILE A 150 -12.62 -3.99 -16.09
N LEU A 151 -12.74 -5.29 -16.34
CA LEU A 151 -12.03 -6.33 -15.61
C LEU A 151 -11.06 -7.05 -16.56
N ASN A 152 -9.77 -6.96 -16.27
CA ASN A 152 -8.73 -7.67 -16.99
C ASN A 152 -8.32 -8.94 -16.25
N PHE A 153 -8.17 -10.05 -16.97
CA PHE A 153 -7.66 -11.29 -16.38
C PHE A 153 -6.13 -11.33 -16.42
N GLY A 154 -5.54 -11.14 -15.24
CA GLY A 154 -4.15 -11.44 -14.96
C GLY A 154 -3.94 -12.93 -14.69
N SER A 155 -2.99 -13.23 -13.82
CA SER A 155 -2.71 -14.56 -13.29
C SER A 155 -1.75 -14.40 -12.12
N VAL A 156 -1.71 -15.38 -11.22
CA VAL A 156 -0.63 -15.46 -10.23
C VAL A 156 0.77 -15.46 -10.88
N ALA A 157 0.91 -15.99 -12.11
CA ALA A 157 2.15 -15.95 -12.88
C ALA A 157 2.61 -14.52 -13.25
N GLY A 158 1.72 -13.52 -13.15
CA GLY A 158 2.08 -12.11 -13.31
C GLY A 158 2.53 -11.43 -12.01
N LEU A 159 2.34 -12.07 -10.85
CA LEU A 159 2.73 -11.53 -9.54
C LEU A 159 4.13 -11.98 -9.12
N TYR A 160 4.55 -13.16 -9.57
CA TYR A 160 5.89 -13.71 -9.35
C TYR A 160 6.28 -14.64 -10.52
N PRO A 161 7.58 -14.83 -10.77
CA PRO A 161 8.03 -15.56 -11.95
C PRO A 161 7.68 -17.06 -11.87
N MET A 162 7.00 -17.57 -12.90
CA MET A 162 6.91 -19.00 -13.16
C MET A 162 7.98 -19.38 -14.18
N HIS A 163 9.09 -19.94 -13.70
CA HIS A 163 10.28 -20.23 -14.52
C HIS A 163 10.01 -21.16 -15.70
N TYR A 164 9.00 -22.03 -15.60
CA TYR A 164 8.58 -22.94 -16.67
C TYR A 164 7.65 -22.27 -17.71
N GLU A 165 7.20 -21.03 -17.46
CA GLU A 165 6.32 -20.25 -18.34
C GLU A 165 6.72 -18.76 -18.36
N PRO A 166 7.95 -18.42 -18.82
CA PRO A 166 8.46 -17.06 -18.73
C PRO A 166 7.69 -16.06 -19.61
N ILE A 167 7.28 -16.47 -20.82
CA ILE A 167 6.48 -15.63 -21.72
C ILE A 167 5.10 -15.35 -21.11
N TYR A 168 4.44 -16.38 -20.58
CA TYR A 168 3.14 -16.20 -19.93
C TYR A 168 3.27 -15.27 -18.71
N SER A 169 4.27 -15.50 -17.85
CA SER A 169 4.58 -14.64 -16.70
C SER A 169 4.78 -13.18 -17.12
N GLY A 170 5.59 -12.93 -18.16
CA GLY A 170 5.81 -11.60 -18.71
C GLY A 170 4.52 -10.94 -19.23
N THR A 171 3.70 -11.67 -19.98
CA THR A 171 2.42 -11.13 -20.49
C THR A 171 1.45 -10.79 -19.37
N LYS A 172 1.31 -11.65 -18.36
CA LYS A 172 0.39 -11.42 -17.23
C LYS A 172 0.90 -10.36 -16.26
N GLY A 173 2.22 -10.25 -16.05
CA GLY A 173 2.82 -9.12 -15.36
C GLY A 173 2.55 -7.79 -16.08
N GLY A 174 2.65 -7.80 -17.42
CA GLY A 174 2.27 -6.67 -18.26
C GLY A 174 0.82 -6.25 -18.08
N VAL A 175 -0.13 -7.20 -18.10
CA VAL A 175 -1.57 -6.93 -17.85
C VAL A 175 -1.79 -6.29 -16.49
N ILE A 176 -1.13 -6.81 -15.44
CA ILE A 176 -1.27 -6.30 -14.08
C ILE A 176 -0.80 -4.85 -14.01
N MET A 177 0.41 -4.56 -14.49
CA MET A 177 0.95 -3.20 -14.39
C MET A 177 0.23 -2.21 -15.31
N PHE A 178 -0.15 -2.64 -16.52
CA PHE A 178 -1.01 -1.88 -17.42
C PHE A 178 -2.32 -1.49 -16.73
N THR A 179 -3.01 -2.45 -16.13
CA THR A 179 -4.31 -2.22 -15.48
C THR A 179 -4.19 -1.27 -14.29
N ARG A 180 -3.18 -1.47 -13.43
CA ARG A 180 -2.92 -0.59 -12.28
C ARG A 180 -2.66 0.86 -12.71
N SER A 181 -1.93 1.04 -13.80
CA SER A 181 -1.61 2.36 -14.35
C SER A 181 -2.84 3.12 -14.87
N LEU A 182 -3.98 2.44 -15.06
CA LEU A 182 -5.24 3.04 -15.50
C LEU A 182 -6.13 3.54 -14.34
N ALA A 183 -5.68 3.45 -13.08
CA ALA A 183 -6.41 3.96 -11.92
C ALA A 183 -6.96 5.41 -12.08
N PRO A 184 -6.23 6.36 -12.70
CA PRO A 184 -6.73 7.72 -12.90
C PRO A 184 -8.00 7.81 -13.76
N LEU A 185 -8.36 6.80 -14.56
CA LEU A 185 -9.62 6.77 -15.31
C LEU A 185 -10.85 6.85 -14.41
N LYS A 186 -10.71 6.56 -13.11
CA LYS A 186 -11.77 6.73 -12.10
C LYS A 186 -12.36 8.13 -12.11
N ARG A 187 -11.56 9.17 -12.41
CA ARG A 187 -12.02 10.57 -12.51
C ARG A 187 -13.03 10.79 -13.65
N HIS A 188 -13.09 9.86 -14.61
CA HIS A 188 -14.04 9.84 -15.71
C HIS A 188 -15.19 8.84 -15.47
N GLY A 189 -15.34 8.30 -14.25
CA GLY A 189 -16.35 7.30 -13.92
C GLY A 189 -16.02 5.87 -14.38
N ILE A 190 -14.82 5.64 -14.92
CA ILE A 190 -14.41 4.34 -15.47
C ILE A 190 -13.42 3.68 -14.51
N ARG A 191 -13.74 2.47 -14.06
CA ARG A 191 -12.87 1.68 -13.18
C ARG A 191 -12.29 0.53 -13.97
N VAL A 192 -10.96 0.39 -13.95
CA VAL A 192 -10.25 -0.73 -14.57
C VAL A 192 -9.52 -1.49 -13.48
N ASN A 193 -9.81 -2.77 -13.30
CA ASN A 193 -9.23 -3.62 -12.27
C ASN A 193 -8.75 -4.94 -12.87
N VAL A 194 -7.84 -5.63 -12.17
CA VAL A 194 -7.26 -6.90 -12.62
C VAL A 194 -7.49 -7.98 -11.57
N ILE A 195 -7.88 -9.17 -12.02
CA ILE A 195 -8.02 -10.37 -11.19
C ILE A 195 -6.92 -11.37 -11.55
N CYS A 196 -6.27 -11.93 -10.54
CA CYS A 196 -5.12 -12.82 -10.65
C CYS A 196 -5.41 -14.14 -9.93
N PRO A 197 -6.18 -15.06 -10.54
CA PRO A 197 -6.40 -16.38 -9.96
C PRO A 197 -5.14 -17.25 -10.05
N GLU A 198 -4.99 -18.16 -9.09
CA GLU A 198 -4.17 -19.37 -9.20
C GLU A 198 -4.86 -20.41 -10.13
N PHE A 199 -4.52 -21.69 -10.01
CA PHE A 199 -5.04 -22.72 -10.90
C PHE A 199 -6.54 -22.92 -10.72
N VAL A 200 -7.28 -22.80 -11.82
CA VAL A 200 -8.71 -23.11 -11.91
C VAL A 200 -8.88 -24.30 -12.84
N GLN A 201 -9.72 -25.27 -12.46
CA GLN A 201 -9.98 -26.43 -13.30
C GLN A 201 -10.70 -26.01 -14.59
N THR A 202 -9.91 -25.84 -15.64
CA THR A 202 -10.30 -25.41 -17.00
C THR A 202 -9.42 -26.17 -17.98
N ASN A 203 -9.76 -26.17 -19.27
CA ASN A 203 -8.91 -26.80 -20.30
C ASN A 203 -7.44 -26.33 -20.25
N MET A 204 -7.21 -25.08 -19.83
CA MET A 204 -5.88 -24.53 -19.61
C MET A 204 -5.25 -25.03 -18.30
N GLY A 205 -6.01 -25.02 -17.19
CA GLY A 205 -5.53 -25.51 -15.90
C GLY A 205 -5.20 -27.00 -15.88
N GLU A 206 -5.89 -27.81 -16.68
CA GLU A 206 -5.63 -29.25 -16.80
C GLU A 206 -4.33 -29.60 -17.54
N GLN A 207 -3.75 -28.64 -18.27
CA GLN A 207 -2.44 -28.81 -18.92
C GLN A 207 -1.27 -28.60 -17.95
N VAL A 208 -1.52 -28.11 -16.73
CA VAL A 208 -0.50 -27.88 -15.71
C VAL A 208 -0.15 -29.20 -15.00
N ASN A 209 1.13 -29.37 -14.66
CA ASN A 209 1.59 -30.53 -13.90
C ASN A 209 0.82 -30.66 -12.56
N ARG A 210 0.15 -31.81 -12.36
CA ARG A 210 -0.67 -32.07 -11.16
C ARG A 210 0.12 -31.96 -9.86
N ILE A 211 1.40 -32.35 -9.84
CA ILE A 211 2.26 -32.23 -8.64
C ILE A 211 2.36 -30.77 -8.21
N LEU A 212 2.50 -29.85 -9.18
CA LEU A 212 2.56 -28.42 -8.90
C LEU A 212 1.22 -27.87 -8.40
N VAL A 213 0.12 -28.32 -9.02
CA VAL A 213 -1.24 -27.94 -8.62
C VAL A 213 -1.51 -28.38 -7.18
N ASP A 214 -1.17 -29.62 -6.84
CA ASP A 214 -1.37 -30.20 -5.51
C ASP A 214 -0.48 -29.52 -4.45
N ALA A 215 0.79 -29.24 -4.77
CA ALA A 215 1.71 -28.52 -3.88
C ALA A 215 1.22 -27.10 -3.53
N LEU A 216 0.44 -26.47 -4.41
CA LEU A 216 -0.17 -25.16 -4.20
C LEU A 216 -1.58 -25.23 -3.59
N GLY A 217 -2.03 -26.44 -3.20
CA GLY A 217 -3.27 -26.69 -2.49
C GLY A 217 -4.40 -27.24 -3.36
N GLY A 218 -4.19 -27.42 -4.66
CA GLY A 218 -5.18 -27.90 -5.63
C GLY A 218 -5.89 -26.79 -6.40
N PHE A 219 -6.84 -27.16 -7.25
CA PHE A 219 -7.64 -26.18 -8.03
C PHE A 219 -8.53 -25.31 -7.13
N LEU A 220 -8.62 -24.03 -7.50
CA LEU A 220 -9.62 -23.07 -7.04
C LEU A 220 -11.01 -23.47 -7.50
N LYS A 221 -12.02 -23.16 -6.68
CA LYS A 221 -13.41 -23.27 -7.12
C LYS A 221 -13.70 -22.14 -8.10
N MET A 222 -14.44 -22.45 -9.16
CA MET A 222 -14.88 -21.43 -10.13
C MET A 222 -15.68 -20.30 -9.47
N GLU A 223 -16.46 -20.65 -8.45
CA GLU A 223 -17.25 -19.70 -7.66
C GLU A 223 -16.39 -18.63 -6.97
N ASP A 224 -15.23 -18.99 -6.43
CA ASP A 224 -14.32 -18.04 -5.78
C ASP A 224 -13.82 -16.98 -6.78
N VAL A 225 -13.57 -17.40 -8.02
CA VAL A 225 -13.13 -16.51 -9.11
C VAL A 225 -14.26 -15.58 -9.55
N ILE A 226 -15.49 -16.09 -9.66
CA ILE A 226 -16.68 -15.29 -9.98
C ILE A 226 -16.94 -14.25 -8.87
N ASN A 227 -16.86 -14.67 -7.61
CA ASN A 227 -17.06 -13.79 -6.47
C ASN A 227 -16.03 -12.66 -6.45
N GLY A 228 -14.75 -12.96 -6.66
CA GLY A 228 -13.71 -11.93 -6.77
C GLY A 228 -13.87 -11.02 -8.00
N ALA A 229 -14.36 -11.54 -9.12
CA ALA A 229 -14.67 -10.74 -10.29
C ALA A 229 -15.79 -9.74 -10.00
N PHE A 230 -16.87 -10.18 -9.34
CA PHE A 230 -17.95 -9.29 -8.91
C PHE A 230 -17.53 -8.31 -7.83
N GLU A 231 -16.66 -8.68 -6.90
CA GLU A 231 -16.08 -7.73 -5.94
C GLU A 231 -15.41 -6.55 -6.65
N LEU A 232 -14.55 -6.83 -7.64
CA LEU A 232 -13.86 -5.79 -8.41
C LEU A 232 -14.78 -4.98 -9.32
N ILE A 233 -15.84 -5.60 -9.84
CA ILE A 233 -16.84 -4.92 -10.69
C ILE A 233 -17.76 -4.05 -9.83
N GLU A 234 -18.22 -4.52 -8.68
CA GLU A 234 -19.26 -3.85 -7.89
C GLU A 234 -18.70 -2.80 -6.92
N ASP A 235 -17.51 -3.01 -6.35
CA ASP A 235 -16.90 -2.10 -5.38
C ASP A 235 -16.37 -0.81 -6.04
N GLU A 236 -17.05 0.31 -5.77
CA GLU A 236 -16.72 1.64 -6.31
C GLU A 236 -15.44 2.23 -5.75
N SER A 237 -14.95 1.72 -4.62
CA SER A 237 -13.67 2.14 -4.09
C SER A 237 -12.51 1.70 -5.00
N LYS A 238 -12.67 0.62 -5.75
CA LYS A 238 -11.61 -0.03 -6.53
C LYS A 238 -11.39 0.60 -7.90
N ALA A 239 -10.19 1.11 -8.14
CA ALA A 239 -9.70 1.47 -9.46
C ALA A 239 -8.19 1.20 -9.53
N GLY A 240 -7.74 0.51 -10.57
CA GLY A 240 -6.38 -0.02 -10.66
C GLY A 240 -6.08 -1.10 -9.61
N ALA A 241 -7.11 -1.69 -9.00
CA ALA A 241 -6.94 -2.73 -7.99
C ALA A 241 -6.51 -4.05 -8.64
N CYS A 242 -5.64 -4.80 -7.97
CA CYS A 242 -5.22 -6.13 -8.37
C CYS A 242 -5.63 -7.13 -7.27
N LEU A 243 -6.56 -8.03 -7.59
CA LEU A 243 -7.05 -9.05 -6.65
C LEU A 243 -6.39 -10.39 -6.96
N TRP A 244 -5.54 -10.86 -6.06
CA TRP A 244 -4.99 -12.21 -6.08
C TRP A 244 -5.95 -13.18 -5.39
N ILE A 245 -6.32 -14.25 -6.09
CA ILE A 245 -7.15 -15.32 -5.54
C ILE A 245 -6.32 -16.60 -5.48
N SER A 246 -6.17 -17.13 -4.26
CA SER A 246 -5.42 -18.36 -4.00
C SER A 246 -6.21 -19.27 -3.07
N LYS A 247 -5.98 -20.58 -3.18
CA LYS A 247 -6.67 -21.53 -2.30
C LYS A 247 -6.23 -21.40 -0.85
N ARG A 248 -4.95 -21.04 -0.64
CA ARG A 248 -4.32 -20.94 0.69
C ARG A 248 -4.58 -19.61 1.40
N ARG A 249 -4.69 -18.50 0.66
CA ARG A 249 -4.84 -17.16 1.23
C ARG A 249 -6.19 -16.52 0.95
N GLY A 250 -7.05 -17.16 0.16
CA GLY A 250 -8.30 -16.58 -0.30
C GLY A 250 -8.06 -15.39 -1.24
N MET A 251 -8.89 -14.36 -1.09
CA MET A 251 -8.83 -13.13 -1.87
C MET A 251 -7.95 -12.08 -1.17
N VAL A 252 -6.86 -11.67 -1.82
CA VAL A 252 -5.86 -10.74 -1.28
C VAL A 252 -5.56 -9.66 -2.31
N TYR A 253 -5.58 -8.39 -1.91
CA TYR A 253 -5.17 -7.31 -2.80
C TYR A 253 -3.64 -7.24 -2.89
N TRP A 254 -3.14 -7.13 -4.13
CA TRP A 254 -1.72 -6.99 -4.45
C TRP A 254 -1.43 -5.63 -5.10
N PRO A 255 -0.26 -5.01 -4.87
CA PRO A 255 0.72 -5.35 -3.83
C PRO A 255 0.08 -5.21 -2.46
N THR A 256 0.63 -5.92 -1.49
CA THR A 256 0.40 -5.56 -0.09
C THR A 256 1.02 -4.20 0.17
N SER A 257 0.64 -3.53 1.26
CA SER A 257 1.27 -2.25 1.63
C SER A 257 2.79 -2.36 1.82
N GLU A 258 3.30 -3.55 2.17
CA GLU A 258 4.74 -3.82 2.25
C GLU A 258 5.38 -3.89 0.86
N GLU A 259 4.72 -4.58 -0.06
CA GLU A 259 5.20 -4.74 -1.43
C GLU A 259 5.15 -3.41 -2.19
N GLU A 260 4.11 -2.59 -1.97
CA GLU A 260 3.97 -1.27 -2.59
C GLU A 260 5.09 -0.31 -2.17
N LYS A 261 5.49 -0.37 -0.89
CA LYS A 261 6.60 0.45 -0.34
C LYS A 261 7.93 0.22 -1.05
N LYS A 262 8.14 -0.95 -1.67
CA LYS A 262 9.40 -1.27 -2.36
C LYS A 262 9.64 -0.42 -3.61
N TYR A 263 8.59 0.12 -4.21
CA TYR A 263 8.68 0.87 -5.47
C TYR A 263 7.92 2.21 -5.47
N LEU A 264 7.40 2.64 -4.32
CA LEU A 264 6.96 4.02 -4.13
C LEU A 264 8.17 4.94 -4.02
N VAL A 265 8.43 5.71 -5.07
CA VAL A 265 9.50 6.72 -5.13
C VAL A 265 9.19 7.94 -4.25
N TYR A 266 7.91 8.14 -3.91
CA TYR A 266 7.44 9.21 -3.03
C TYR A 266 6.44 8.66 -2.01
N ALA A 267 6.66 8.96 -0.73
CA ALA A 267 5.70 8.66 0.32
C ALA A 267 4.39 9.42 0.04
N THR A 268 3.35 8.72 -0.41
CA THR A 268 2.01 9.29 -0.53
C THR A 268 1.56 9.74 0.85
N LYS A 269 1.19 11.02 0.98
CA LYS A 269 0.55 11.59 2.17
C LYS A 269 -0.70 10.77 2.49
N SER A 270 -0.54 9.81 3.40
CA SER A 270 -1.56 8.85 3.80
C SER A 270 -2.69 9.58 4.53
N LYS A 271 -3.92 9.48 4.00
CA LYS A 271 -5.12 9.70 4.81
C LYS A 271 -5.14 8.61 5.88
N MET A 272 -4.96 9.01 7.14
CA MET A 272 -4.97 8.15 8.33
C MET A 272 -6.15 7.18 8.31
N THR A 273 -5.89 5.94 7.91
CA THR A 273 -6.79 4.81 8.16
C THR A 273 -6.12 4.00 9.26
N VAL A 274 -6.63 4.14 10.49
CA VAL A 274 -6.16 3.37 11.65
C VAL A 274 -6.51 1.90 11.41
N THR A 275 -5.52 1.12 10.98
CA THR A 275 -5.63 -0.34 10.85
C THR A 275 -5.92 -0.95 12.22
N LYS A 276 -6.93 -1.82 12.30
CA LYS A 276 -7.26 -2.61 13.49
C LYS A 276 -6.16 -3.65 13.73
N ASN A 277 -5.03 -3.24 14.30
CA ASN A 277 -4.06 -4.18 14.85
C ASN A 277 -4.64 -4.78 16.14
N ARG A 278 -5.06 -6.05 16.09
CA ARG A 278 -5.36 -6.83 17.30
C ARG A 278 -4.04 -7.25 17.93
N PHE A 279 -3.52 -6.44 18.85
CA PHE A 279 -2.50 -6.89 19.79
C PHE A 279 -3.16 -7.81 20.84
N PRO A 280 -2.46 -8.84 21.34
CA PRO A 280 -2.96 -9.66 22.45
C PRO A 280 -3.30 -8.76 23.65
N SER A 281 -4.32 -9.15 24.42
CA SER A 281 -4.78 -8.38 25.59
C SER A 281 -3.61 -8.11 26.54
N ILE A 282 -3.21 -6.84 26.68
CA ILE A 282 -2.15 -6.44 27.60
C ILE A 282 -2.68 -6.59 29.02
N GLN A 283 -2.08 -7.50 29.79
CA GLN A 283 -2.38 -7.63 31.21
C GLN A 283 -1.74 -6.48 31.98
N THR A 284 -2.53 -5.78 32.79
CA THR A 284 -2.05 -4.72 33.67
C THR A 284 -1.41 -5.33 34.92
N PRO A 285 -0.11 -5.12 35.17
CA PRO A 285 0.55 -5.72 36.32
C PRO A 285 0.24 -4.94 37.60
N GLU A 286 0.32 -5.61 38.76
CA GLU A 286 0.24 -4.91 40.04
C GLU A 286 1.47 -4.02 40.29
N PHE A 287 2.64 -4.46 39.81
CA PHE A 287 3.90 -3.73 39.90
C PHE A 287 4.60 -3.66 38.56
N PHE A 288 5.28 -2.55 38.29
CA PHE A 288 6.09 -2.37 37.09
C PHE A 288 7.37 -1.58 37.42
N GLU A 289 8.36 -1.68 36.54
CA GLU A 289 9.63 -0.99 36.70
C GLU A 289 9.66 0.34 35.94
N LYS A 290 10.32 1.33 36.54
CA LYS A 290 10.63 2.62 35.90
C LYS A 290 11.98 3.15 36.34
N ILE A 291 12.59 3.98 35.51
CA ILE A 291 13.82 4.69 35.82
C ILE A 291 13.47 6.04 36.45
N THR A 292 14.01 6.29 37.64
CA THR A 292 13.79 7.50 38.42
C THR A 292 15.11 8.19 38.70
N VAL A 293 15.07 9.51 38.78
CA VAL A 293 16.19 10.38 39.12
C VAL A 293 16.18 10.62 40.63
N HIS A 294 17.28 10.27 41.30
CA HIS A 294 17.45 10.39 42.76
C HIS A 294 18.45 11.48 43.15
N MET A 295 19.25 11.95 42.21
CA MET A 295 20.15 13.09 42.41
C MET A 295 20.33 13.88 41.12
N LEU A 296 20.61 15.17 41.24
CA LEU A 296 20.90 16.01 40.08
C LEU A 296 22.33 15.74 39.58
N SER A 297 22.46 15.25 38.34
CA SER A 297 23.77 15.04 37.72
C SER A 297 23.71 14.98 36.19
N HIS A 298 24.82 15.37 35.56
CA HIS A 298 25.09 15.13 34.14
C HIS A 298 25.49 13.68 33.85
N ASN A 299 25.85 12.90 34.88
CA ASN A 299 26.07 11.46 34.71
C ASN A 299 24.74 10.73 34.93
N PHE A 300 24.05 10.40 33.83
CA PHE A 300 22.73 9.76 33.86
C PHE A 300 22.70 8.49 34.71
N ARG A 301 23.74 7.65 34.62
CA ARG A 301 23.85 6.40 35.38
C ARG A 301 23.93 6.66 36.89
N ASN A 302 24.66 7.68 37.31
CA ASN A 302 24.76 8.05 38.73
C ASN A 302 23.48 8.74 39.22
N ALA A 303 22.81 9.50 38.35
CA ALA A 303 21.59 10.22 38.66
C ALA A 303 20.39 9.30 38.89
N THR A 304 20.38 8.10 38.29
CA THR A 304 19.18 7.28 38.15
C THR A 304 19.25 5.91 38.81
N ARG A 305 18.07 5.34 39.11
CA ARG A 305 17.88 3.96 39.58
C ARG A 305 16.65 3.36 38.91
N ILE A 306 16.58 2.03 38.85
CA ILE A 306 15.36 1.32 38.48
C ILE A 306 14.57 1.08 39.75
N ASP A 307 13.38 1.69 39.83
CA ASP A 307 12.45 1.51 40.93
C ASP A 307 11.27 0.62 40.47
N ARG A 308 10.95 -0.37 41.29
CA ARG A 308 9.73 -1.17 41.13
C ARG A 308 8.60 -0.50 41.89
N VAL A 309 7.56 -0.07 41.18
CA VAL A 309 6.44 0.70 41.73
C VAL A 309 5.11 0.00 41.52
N ARG A 310 4.15 0.25 42.42
CA ARG A 310 2.80 -0.28 42.33
C ARG A 310 1.97 0.52 41.33
N LEU A 311 1.25 -0.16 40.44
CA LEU A 311 0.24 0.46 39.58
C LEU A 311 -0.95 0.93 40.43
N ARG A 312 -1.22 2.23 40.43
CA ARG A 312 -2.34 2.82 41.17
C ARG A 312 -3.59 2.89 40.29
N LEU A 313 -4.64 2.19 40.71
CA LEU A 313 -5.97 2.20 40.09
C LEU A 313 -7.04 2.54 41.15
N PRO A 314 -8.18 3.15 40.77
CA PRO A 314 -8.52 3.62 39.42
C PRO A 314 -7.65 4.81 39.00
N MET A 315 -7.36 4.92 37.71
CA MET A 315 -6.66 6.08 37.15
C MET A 315 -7.62 7.25 36.96
N GLU A 316 -7.08 8.45 36.82
CA GLU A 316 -7.86 9.66 36.55
C GLU A 316 -8.81 9.48 35.34
N PRO A 317 -10.05 10.01 35.38
CA PRO A 317 -11.08 9.73 34.38
C PRO A 317 -10.69 10.06 32.93
N HIS A 318 -9.82 11.06 32.74
CA HIS A 318 -9.37 11.53 31.42
C HIS A 318 -7.98 11.02 31.02
N SER A 319 -7.46 10.02 31.72
CA SER A 319 -6.13 9.46 31.47
C SER A 319 -6.22 8.08 30.81
N ALA A 320 -5.10 7.65 30.26
CA ALA A 320 -4.92 6.30 29.74
C ALA A 320 -3.59 5.73 30.24
N LEU A 321 -3.59 4.43 30.50
CA LEU A 321 -2.40 3.67 30.82
C LEU A 321 -1.81 3.11 29.54
N VAL A 322 -0.54 3.36 29.29
CA VAL A 322 0.17 2.94 28.08
C VAL A 322 1.28 1.97 28.48
N LYS A 323 1.32 0.79 27.83
CA LYS A 323 2.48 -0.10 27.85
C LYS A 323 3.51 0.47 26.89
N ILE A 324 4.69 0.81 27.40
CA ILE A 324 5.78 1.31 26.58
C ILE A 324 6.44 0.15 25.84
N ILE A 325 6.65 0.32 24.53
CA ILE A 325 7.34 -0.64 23.67
C ILE A 325 8.72 -0.10 23.31
N TYR A 326 8.81 1.19 22.97
CA TYR A 326 10.05 1.88 22.65
C TYR A 326 10.11 3.23 23.36
N ALA A 327 11.27 3.60 23.90
CA ALA A 327 11.51 4.90 24.52
C ALA A 327 12.68 5.62 23.83
N GLY A 328 12.59 6.93 23.71
CA GLY A 328 13.60 7.75 23.02
C GLY A 328 14.72 8.17 23.95
N VAL A 329 15.96 8.10 23.46
CA VAL A 329 17.15 8.55 24.21
C VAL A 329 17.69 9.82 23.58
N ASN A 330 17.67 10.90 24.34
CA ASN A 330 17.99 12.24 23.88
C ASN A 330 19.07 12.88 24.76
N ALA A 331 19.77 13.88 24.22
CA ALA A 331 20.63 14.74 25.05
C ALA A 331 19.83 15.48 26.13
N SER A 332 18.55 15.77 25.86
CA SER A 332 17.60 16.35 26.80
C SER A 332 17.43 15.51 28.07
N ASP A 333 17.53 14.17 27.99
CA ASP A 333 17.45 13.30 29.16
C ASP A 333 18.55 13.64 30.17
N VAL A 334 19.79 13.82 29.71
CA VAL A 334 20.94 14.21 30.56
C VAL A 334 20.79 15.63 31.12
N ASN A 335 20.22 16.55 30.34
CA ASN A 335 19.97 17.91 30.82
C ASN A 335 18.85 17.95 31.87
N PHE A 336 17.84 17.09 31.72
CA PHE A 336 16.75 16.96 32.68
C PHE A 336 17.24 16.36 34.00
N THR A 337 18.03 15.27 33.94
CA THR A 337 18.62 14.68 35.16
C THR A 337 19.60 15.59 35.88
N SER A 338 20.17 16.59 35.20
CA SER A 338 21.02 17.62 35.83
C SER A 338 20.26 18.83 36.35
N GLY A 339 18.92 18.84 36.22
CA GLY A 339 18.05 19.86 36.77
C GLY A 339 17.88 21.12 35.90
N ARG A 340 18.43 21.15 34.67
CA ARG A 340 18.43 22.35 33.80
C ARG A 340 17.06 22.77 33.28
N TYR A 341 16.05 21.93 33.45
CA TYR A 341 14.69 22.12 32.93
C TYR A 341 13.72 22.57 34.03
N PHE A 342 14.17 22.61 35.29
CA PHE A 342 13.42 23.24 36.37
C PHE A 342 13.75 24.72 36.41
N SER A 343 12.73 25.55 36.62
CA SER A 343 12.92 26.97 36.91
C SER A 343 13.52 27.14 38.30
N GLY A 344 14.50 28.05 38.44
CA GLY A 344 15.05 28.40 39.75
C GLY A 344 16.50 27.95 39.97
N ASN A 345 16.95 27.98 41.22
CA ASN A 345 18.31 27.60 41.60
C ASN A 345 18.43 26.08 41.87
N ALA A 346 19.66 25.59 42.06
CA ALA A 346 19.91 24.15 42.24
C ALA A 346 19.18 23.53 43.46
N LYS A 347 18.91 24.31 44.50
CA LYS A 347 18.17 23.86 45.69
C LYS A 347 16.68 23.63 45.35
N GLU A 348 16.09 24.51 44.56
CA GLU A 348 14.70 24.42 44.09
C GLU A 348 14.53 23.25 43.10
N ALA A 349 15.49 23.05 42.20
CA ALA A 349 15.51 21.88 41.33
C ALA A 349 15.60 20.57 42.13
N SER A 350 16.40 20.55 43.21
CA SER A 350 16.57 19.36 44.06
C SER A 350 15.32 19.03 44.88
N ALA A 351 14.44 20.01 45.14
CA ALA A 351 13.17 19.80 45.85
C ALA A 351 12.18 18.92 45.06
N HIS A 352 12.41 18.71 43.76
CA HIS A 352 11.59 17.85 42.91
C HIS A 352 12.03 16.37 42.93
N LEU A 353 13.12 16.03 43.61
CA LEU A 353 13.60 14.65 43.71
C LEU A 353 12.77 13.81 44.70
N PRO A 354 12.53 12.52 44.41
CA PRO A 354 12.82 11.85 43.15
C PRO A 354 11.76 12.15 42.08
N PHE A 355 12.18 12.18 40.81
CA PHE A 355 11.28 12.36 39.66
C PHE A 355 11.56 11.34 38.55
N ASP A 356 10.56 11.09 37.68
CA ASP A 356 10.64 10.03 36.66
C ASP A 356 11.46 10.47 35.42
N ALA A 357 12.30 9.57 34.90
CA ALA A 357 13.18 9.83 33.76
C ALA A 357 12.52 9.49 32.40
N GLY A 358 13.06 10.05 31.31
CA GLY A 358 12.58 9.83 29.93
C GLY A 358 11.63 10.94 29.45
N PHE A 359 11.69 11.28 28.17
CA PHE A 359 10.88 12.36 27.55
C PHE A 359 9.80 11.88 26.58
N GLU A 360 10.02 10.72 25.96
CA GLU A 360 9.18 10.27 24.86
C GLU A 360 9.17 8.77 24.74
N ALA A 361 8.07 8.26 24.18
CA ALA A 361 7.93 6.86 23.90
C ALA A 361 6.83 6.59 22.88
N VAL A 362 6.84 5.35 22.41
CA VAL A 362 5.78 4.75 21.62
C VAL A 362 5.33 3.48 22.34
N GLY A 363 4.01 3.31 22.41
CA GLY A 363 3.40 2.27 23.20
C GLY A 363 2.03 1.87 22.72
N ILE A 364 1.39 1.01 23.49
CA ILE A 364 0.04 0.51 23.24
C ILE A 364 -0.83 0.84 24.46
N VAL A 365 -2.03 1.34 24.22
CA VAL A 365 -2.99 1.64 25.29
C VAL A 365 -3.43 0.35 25.96
N ALA A 366 -3.09 0.19 27.24
CA ALA A 366 -3.42 -0.95 28.07
C ALA A 366 -4.77 -0.79 28.79
N SER A 367 -5.11 0.43 29.21
CA SER A 367 -6.39 0.76 29.84
C SER A 367 -6.72 2.24 29.65
N VAL A 368 -7.99 2.61 29.76
CA VAL A 368 -8.48 3.99 29.62
C VAL A 368 -9.40 4.35 30.79
N GLY A 369 -9.33 5.59 31.25
CA GLY A 369 -10.22 6.13 32.28
C GLY A 369 -11.66 6.30 31.79
N ASP A 370 -12.58 6.37 32.75
CA ASP A 370 -14.03 6.31 32.53
C ASP A 370 -14.60 7.42 31.63
N SER A 371 -13.85 8.50 31.41
CA SER A 371 -14.26 9.63 30.56
C SER A 371 -13.51 9.70 29.23
N VAL A 372 -12.65 8.72 28.90
CA VAL A 372 -11.98 8.64 27.61
C VAL A 372 -12.89 7.93 26.59
N ARG A 373 -13.15 8.59 25.46
CA ARG A 373 -14.02 8.05 24.38
C ARG A 373 -13.33 7.96 23.01
N HIS A 374 -12.28 8.75 22.80
CA HIS A 374 -11.61 8.93 21.50
C HIS A 374 -10.44 7.95 21.28
N ILE A 375 -10.02 7.22 22.31
CA ILE A 375 -8.92 6.24 22.28
C ILE A 375 -9.44 4.92 22.85
N LYS A 376 -9.02 3.79 22.28
CA LYS A 376 -9.43 2.45 22.71
C LYS A 376 -8.22 1.66 23.23
N VAL A 377 -8.49 0.70 24.10
CA VAL A 377 -7.49 -0.31 24.48
C VAL A 377 -6.99 -1.03 23.22
N GLY A 378 -5.68 -1.27 23.15
CA GLY A 378 -4.99 -1.85 22.00
C GLY A 378 -4.58 -0.85 20.92
N THR A 379 -4.94 0.43 21.05
CA THR A 379 -4.49 1.48 20.12
C THR A 379 -3.00 1.78 20.31
N ALA A 380 -2.24 1.82 19.21
CA ALA A 380 -0.86 2.27 19.24
C ALA A 380 -0.80 3.80 19.34
N VAL A 381 0.04 4.29 20.25
CA VAL A 381 0.16 5.71 20.57
C VAL A 381 1.62 6.12 20.71
N ALA A 382 1.93 7.34 20.29
CA ALA A 382 3.13 8.06 20.65
C ALA A 382 2.82 9.06 21.78
N LEU A 383 3.80 9.31 22.63
CA LEU A 383 3.70 10.27 23.72
C LEU A 383 5.02 11.03 23.91
N MET A 384 4.90 12.32 24.19
CA MET A 384 6.00 13.18 24.62
C MET A 384 5.68 13.69 26.01
N THR A 385 6.13 12.96 27.03
CA THR A 385 5.92 13.28 28.44
C THR A 385 7.12 12.83 29.26
N PHE A 386 7.36 13.53 30.36
CA PHE A 386 8.31 13.07 31.37
C PHE A 386 7.89 11.72 31.95
N GLY A 387 8.88 10.88 32.30
CA GLY A 387 8.64 9.57 32.89
C GLY A 387 8.41 8.44 31.87
N SER A 388 8.89 8.61 30.63
CA SER A 388 8.71 7.61 29.58
C SER A 388 9.63 6.38 29.71
N TYR A 389 10.68 6.45 30.54
CA TYR A 389 11.53 5.30 30.88
C TYR A 389 10.87 4.42 31.92
N ALA A 390 9.72 3.87 31.56
CA ALA A 390 8.91 3.00 32.38
C ALA A 390 8.32 1.88 31.54
N GLU A 391 8.03 0.74 32.15
CA GLU A 391 7.28 -0.30 31.46
C GLU A 391 5.84 0.12 31.14
N PHE A 392 5.25 0.91 32.04
CA PHE A 392 3.92 1.48 31.91
C PHE A 392 3.92 2.93 32.37
N THR A 393 3.10 3.77 31.72
CA THR A 393 2.93 5.16 32.15
C THR A 393 1.48 5.60 32.00
N VAL A 394 1.02 6.43 32.95
CA VAL A 394 -0.32 7.03 32.93
C VAL A 394 -0.19 8.42 32.33
N VAL A 395 -0.92 8.67 31.25
CA VAL A 395 -0.85 9.92 30.50
C VAL A 395 -2.26 10.48 30.31
N PRO A 396 -2.48 11.80 30.45
CA PRO A 396 -3.71 12.42 30.00
C PRO A 396 -4.00 12.04 28.55
N ALA A 397 -5.18 11.49 28.26
CA ALA A 397 -5.49 10.92 26.94
C ALA A 397 -5.33 11.94 25.81
N LYS A 398 -5.57 13.23 26.10
CA LYS A 398 -5.37 14.34 25.16
C LYS A 398 -3.93 14.55 24.68
N HIS A 399 -2.93 14.02 25.39
CA HIS A 399 -1.51 14.11 25.01
C HIS A 399 -1.05 12.91 24.18
N LEU A 400 -1.90 11.91 23.99
CA LEU A 400 -1.57 10.73 23.19
C LEU A 400 -1.77 11.03 21.70
N LEU A 401 -0.72 10.81 20.93
CA LEU A 401 -0.73 10.91 19.48
C LEU A 401 -1.04 9.53 18.91
N LEU A 402 -2.13 9.41 18.16
CA LEU A 402 -2.50 8.14 17.51
C LEU A 402 -1.49 7.80 16.41
N VAL A 403 -0.92 6.60 16.46
CA VAL A 403 0.03 6.12 15.44
C VAL A 403 -0.45 4.81 14.83
N PRO A 404 -0.16 4.52 13.55
CA PRO A 404 -0.65 3.30 12.91
C PRO A 404 -0.09 2.01 13.54
N ARG A 405 1.16 2.07 14.00
CA ARG A 405 1.90 0.96 14.62
C ARG A 405 2.88 1.51 15.64
N PRO A 406 3.21 0.74 16.69
CA PRO A 406 4.16 1.17 17.69
C PRO A 406 5.61 0.91 17.22
N ASP A 407 6.03 1.49 16.10
CA ASP A 407 7.34 1.24 15.48
C ASP A 407 8.43 2.16 16.09
N PRO A 408 9.72 1.72 16.19
CA PRO A 408 10.79 2.52 16.80
C PRO A 408 11.09 3.82 16.03
N GLU A 409 10.88 3.86 14.72
CA GLU A 409 11.07 5.05 13.89
C GLU A 409 10.14 6.19 14.30
N VAL A 410 8.95 5.86 14.80
CA VAL A 410 7.98 6.85 15.29
C VAL A 410 8.54 7.59 16.50
N VAL A 411 9.26 6.92 17.39
CA VAL A 411 9.91 7.55 18.55
C VAL A 411 10.93 8.59 18.08
N ALA A 412 11.76 8.25 17.10
CA ALA A 412 12.79 9.16 16.59
C ALA A 412 12.21 10.45 15.98
N MET A 413 10.98 10.40 15.45
CA MET A 413 10.30 11.57 14.90
C MET A 413 9.82 12.57 15.97
N LEU A 414 9.58 12.11 17.20
CA LEU A 414 8.98 12.92 18.27
C LEU A 414 9.90 14.05 18.70
N THR A 415 10.97 13.80 19.44
CA THR A 415 11.87 14.87 19.90
C THR A 415 12.79 15.31 18.78
N SER A 416 13.51 14.38 18.14
CA SER A 416 14.52 14.74 17.13
C SER A 416 13.90 15.28 15.84
N GLY A 417 12.88 14.61 15.30
CA GLY A 417 12.20 15.04 14.09
C GLY A 417 11.44 16.37 14.25
N LEU A 418 10.64 16.51 15.32
CA LEU A 418 9.92 17.76 15.59
C LEU A 418 10.87 18.92 15.83
N THR A 419 11.97 18.71 16.58
CA THR A 419 12.97 19.76 16.79
C THR A 419 13.58 20.22 15.47
N ALA A 420 13.90 19.29 14.56
CA ALA A 420 14.43 19.64 13.24
C ALA A 420 13.40 20.43 12.41
N SER A 421 12.15 19.99 12.37
CA SER A 421 11.08 20.66 11.62
C SER A 421 10.79 22.07 12.18
N ILE A 422 10.66 22.23 13.50
CA ILE A 422 10.48 23.56 14.12
C ILE A 422 11.68 24.45 13.80
N SER A 423 12.91 23.93 13.94
CA SER A 423 14.12 24.71 13.69
C SER A 423 14.20 25.22 12.26
N LEU A 424 13.87 24.39 11.27
CA LEU A 424 13.94 24.76 9.86
C LEU A 424 12.71 25.56 9.41
N GLU A 425 11.51 25.08 9.68
CA GLU A 425 10.27 25.64 9.11
C GLU A 425 9.73 26.81 9.92
N LYS A 426 9.87 26.80 11.25
CA LYS A 426 9.31 27.85 12.12
C LYS A 426 10.35 28.91 12.47
N SER A 427 11.48 28.50 13.00
CA SER A 427 12.56 29.43 13.40
C SER A 427 13.35 29.90 12.20
N GLY A 428 13.76 28.98 11.33
CA GLY A 428 14.54 29.27 10.13
C GLY A 428 13.72 29.77 8.94
N GLN A 429 12.39 29.62 8.98
CA GLN A 429 11.47 29.98 7.89
C GLN A 429 11.93 29.48 6.51
N MET A 430 12.50 28.28 6.50
CA MET A 430 13.13 27.69 5.32
C MET A 430 12.13 27.56 4.18
N THR A 431 12.56 27.99 2.99
CA THR A 431 11.81 27.83 1.72
C THR A 431 12.60 26.90 0.78
N SER A 432 12.45 27.02 -0.54
CA SER A 432 13.11 26.17 -1.54
C SER A 432 14.22 26.91 -2.28
N GLY A 433 15.25 26.19 -2.75
CA GLY A 433 16.35 26.76 -3.53
C GLY A 433 17.42 27.49 -2.70
N GLN A 434 17.32 27.43 -1.38
CA GLN A 434 18.28 27.98 -0.44
C GLN A 434 19.46 27.01 -0.22
N VAL A 435 20.52 27.53 0.43
CA VAL A 435 21.62 26.72 0.97
C VAL A 435 21.43 26.58 2.47
N VAL A 436 21.36 25.34 2.95
CA VAL A 436 21.15 25.02 4.37
C VAL A 436 22.41 24.36 4.93
N LEU A 437 23.05 25.00 5.90
CA LEU A 437 24.15 24.42 6.66
C LEU A 437 23.61 23.70 7.89
N VAL A 438 23.81 22.38 7.95
CA VAL A 438 23.47 21.55 9.12
C VAL A 438 24.74 21.17 9.84
N THR A 439 24.89 21.59 11.10
CA THR A 439 26.02 21.22 11.95
C THR A 439 25.72 19.95 12.74
N ALA A 440 26.77 19.16 13.05
CA ALA A 440 26.63 17.85 13.70
C ALA A 440 25.57 16.96 13.00
N ALA A 441 25.53 17.02 11.68
CA ALA A 441 24.42 16.59 10.85
C ALA A 441 24.14 15.08 10.90
N ALA A 442 25.12 14.27 11.29
CA ALA A 442 24.93 12.83 11.45
C ALA A 442 24.36 12.43 12.83
N GLY A 443 24.02 13.41 13.68
CA GLY A 443 23.36 13.17 14.97
C GLY A 443 21.85 12.96 14.84
N GLY A 444 21.20 12.63 15.97
CA GLY A 444 19.76 12.30 16.05
C GLY A 444 18.86 13.33 15.37
N THR A 445 18.98 14.61 15.73
CA THR A 445 18.25 15.72 15.10
C THR A 445 18.83 16.13 13.74
N GLY A 446 20.16 16.14 13.63
CA GLY A 446 20.86 16.64 12.44
C GLY A 446 20.46 15.90 11.17
N GLN A 447 20.29 14.57 11.24
CA GLN A 447 19.96 13.76 10.06
C GLN A 447 18.53 14.02 9.58
N PHE A 448 17.61 14.38 10.48
CA PHE A 448 16.28 14.84 10.10
C PHE A 448 16.34 16.22 9.44
N ALA A 449 17.15 17.14 9.98
CA ALA A 449 17.32 18.47 9.38
C ALA A 449 17.87 18.39 7.95
N VAL A 450 18.84 17.50 7.70
CA VAL A 450 19.34 17.20 6.34
C VAL A 450 18.21 16.74 5.43
N GLN A 451 17.47 15.71 5.82
CA GLN A 451 16.42 15.13 4.99
C GLN A 451 15.29 16.12 4.71
N LEU A 452 14.84 16.88 5.72
CA LEU A 452 13.81 17.89 5.57
C LEU A 452 14.26 19.03 4.63
N ALA A 453 15.50 19.50 4.77
CA ALA A 453 16.05 20.51 3.88
C ALA A 453 16.18 20.00 2.42
N LYS A 454 16.60 18.74 2.21
CA LYS A 454 16.61 18.13 0.87
C LYS A 454 15.22 17.98 0.29
N LEU A 455 14.24 17.54 1.08
CA LEU A 455 12.84 17.41 0.65
C LEU A 455 12.21 18.76 0.26
N ALA A 456 12.64 19.86 0.89
CA ALA A 456 12.22 21.21 0.53
C ALA A 456 12.91 21.75 -0.76
N GLY A 457 13.79 20.97 -1.39
CA GLY A 457 14.49 21.37 -2.62
C GLY A 457 15.71 22.25 -2.38
N ASN A 458 16.30 22.22 -1.19
CA ASN A 458 17.48 23.01 -0.86
C ASN A 458 18.78 22.25 -1.15
N LYS A 459 19.86 23.03 -1.33
CA LYS A 459 21.23 22.50 -1.25
C LYS A 459 21.61 22.39 0.22
N VAL A 460 22.12 21.24 0.62
CA VAL A 460 22.50 20.96 2.01
C VAL A 460 24.01 20.81 2.11
N ILE A 461 24.59 21.57 3.03
CA ILE A 461 25.96 21.42 3.48
C ILE A 461 25.89 20.82 4.88
N ALA A 462 26.59 19.72 5.12
CA ALA A 462 26.52 19.01 6.37
C ALA A 462 27.90 18.91 7.02
N THR A 463 28.01 19.19 8.31
CA THR A 463 29.28 18.99 9.04
C THR A 463 29.18 17.78 9.97
N CYS A 464 30.24 16.98 10.02
CA CYS A 464 30.34 15.83 10.92
C CYS A 464 31.80 15.50 11.25
N GLY A 465 32.01 14.66 12.26
CA GLY A 465 33.31 14.05 12.55
C GLY A 465 33.29 12.56 12.27
N GLY A 466 34.23 12.08 11.47
CA GLY A 466 34.46 10.66 11.20
C GLY A 466 33.90 10.17 9.87
N GLY A 467 34.62 9.24 9.24
CA GLY A 467 34.31 8.73 7.89
C GLY A 467 32.94 8.07 7.77
N ASN A 468 32.52 7.26 8.74
CA ASN A 468 31.22 6.58 8.72
C ASN A 468 30.04 7.57 8.75
N LYS A 469 30.17 8.64 9.53
CA LYS A 469 29.17 9.72 9.59
C LYS A 469 29.12 10.50 8.29
N ALA A 470 30.27 10.72 7.66
CA ALA A 470 30.34 11.36 6.37
C ALA A 470 29.68 10.52 5.27
N ALA A 471 29.90 9.21 5.26
CA ALA A 471 29.27 8.27 4.33
C ALA A 471 27.74 8.22 4.50
N LEU A 472 27.26 8.19 5.75
CA LEU A 472 25.82 8.29 6.05
C LEU A 472 25.23 9.57 5.45
N LEU A 473 25.85 10.72 5.69
CA LEU A 473 25.37 12.00 5.18
C LEU A 473 25.35 12.04 3.64
N ALA A 474 26.36 11.47 2.99
CA ALA A 474 26.38 11.33 1.54
C ALA A 474 25.19 10.49 1.05
N SER A 475 24.87 9.36 1.72
CA SER A 475 23.71 8.53 1.35
C SER A 475 22.36 9.23 1.55
N LEU A 476 22.30 10.24 2.42
CA LEU A 476 21.11 11.08 2.63
C LEU A 476 20.97 12.21 1.60
N GLY A 477 21.85 12.25 0.58
CA GLY A 477 21.78 13.22 -0.51
C GLY A 477 22.34 14.60 -0.18
N VAL A 478 23.23 14.70 0.83
CA VAL A 478 23.94 15.95 1.13
C VAL A 478 24.82 16.36 -0.05
N ASP A 479 24.74 17.63 -0.45
CA ASP A 479 25.50 18.17 -1.59
C ASP A 479 26.98 18.38 -1.25
N ARG A 480 27.29 18.79 -0.01
CA ARG A 480 28.67 18.87 0.50
C ARG A 480 28.77 18.43 1.95
N VAL A 481 29.43 17.30 2.17
CA VAL A 481 29.78 16.82 3.51
C VAL A 481 31.15 17.37 3.91
N ILE A 482 31.25 18.09 5.03
CA ILE A 482 32.50 18.59 5.61
C ILE A 482 32.86 17.72 6.81
N ASN A 483 33.88 16.88 6.66
CA ASN A 483 34.43 16.14 7.80
C ASN A 483 35.45 17.02 8.53
N TYR A 484 35.05 17.57 9.67
CA TYR A 484 35.88 18.53 10.40
C TYR A 484 37.11 17.91 11.09
N GLN A 485 37.28 16.58 11.02
CA GLN A 485 38.52 15.89 11.42
C GLN A 485 39.62 15.96 10.35
N HIS A 486 39.26 16.28 9.10
CA HIS A 486 40.22 16.33 7.98
C HIS A 486 40.23 17.69 7.28
N GLU A 487 39.17 18.48 7.41
CA GLU A 487 39.05 19.78 6.74
C GLU A 487 38.57 20.86 7.72
N LYS A 488 39.08 22.09 7.59
CA LYS A 488 38.60 23.22 8.41
C LYS A 488 37.31 23.77 7.81
N ILE A 489 36.22 23.76 8.59
CA ILE A 489 34.89 24.23 8.15
C ILE A 489 34.96 25.63 7.53
N LYS A 490 35.65 26.57 8.19
CA LYS A 490 35.80 27.96 7.73
C LYS A 490 36.43 28.06 6.33
N ASP A 491 37.43 27.25 6.06
CA ASP A 491 38.17 27.30 4.79
C ASP A 491 37.34 26.72 3.65
N VAL A 492 36.59 25.65 3.92
CA VAL A 492 35.68 25.04 2.94
C VAL A 492 34.52 25.99 2.62
N LEU A 493 33.90 26.61 3.62
CA LEU A 493 32.80 27.55 3.39
C LEU A 493 33.26 28.77 2.57
N LYS A 494 34.43 29.34 2.88
CA LYS A 494 35.02 30.47 2.14
C LYS A 494 35.33 30.14 0.67
N ARG A 495 35.80 28.92 0.39
CA ARG A 495 36.15 28.49 -0.99
C ARG A 495 34.92 28.17 -1.82
N SER A 496 33.91 27.56 -1.22
CA SER A 496 32.73 27.07 -1.93
C SER A 496 31.65 28.13 -2.12
N PHE A 497 31.66 29.23 -1.35
CA PHE A 497 30.62 30.26 -1.41
C PHE A 497 31.23 31.65 -1.16
N GLN A 498 31.62 32.35 -2.24
CA GLN A 498 32.14 33.72 -2.17
C GLN A 498 31.07 34.77 -1.79
N GLU A 499 29.78 34.40 -1.77
CA GLU A 499 28.66 35.33 -1.50
C GLU A 499 28.04 35.19 -0.10
N VAL A 500 28.50 34.26 0.75
CA VAL A 500 27.99 34.16 2.13
C VAL A 500 28.89 34.99 3.06
N GLN A 501 28.51 36.24 3.31
CA GLN A 501 29.00 36.95 4.49
C GLN A 501 28.45 36.24 5.73
N ILE A 502 29.37 35.70 6.55
CA ILE A 502 29.11 35.09 7.86
C ILE A 502 28.78 36.17 8.88
#